data_AF-A0A0D8Y944-F1
#
_entry.id   AF-A0A0D8Y944-F1
#
_cell.length_a   1.000
_cell.length_b   1.000
_cell.length_c   1.000
_cell.angle_alpha   90.00
_cell.angle_beta   90.00
_cell.angle_gamma   90.00
#
_symmetry.space_group_name_H-M   'P 1'
#
loop_
_entity.id
_entity.type
_entity.pdbx_description
1 polymer ?
#
loop_
_entity_poly.entity_id
_entity_poly.type
_entity_poly.pdbx_seq_one_letter_code
_entity_poly.pdbx_strand_id
1 'polypeptide(L)'
;MNDTDELTVLRNNADNLGRCLHALLERIENLENKPRSRTSDETTTISDEERSRKSEQVDIYNSMSTESTIGLQKHTTVPERLFSTKAYHTLPLDLTLSISTISNGRILSPGYQARAVHIDAKQLNQIEVETISSQLVVVRVNASATHDIHPGDTITHVNGKPVVNEEAISNLTGRITLTLVPSAIHNAPSVFYRVNADYCSDLDDSQICRWLSIDVKKGDVVQVMSHDKKWYQVIFTYLDTADYKSLKYGHMDN
;
A
#
# COMPACT_ATOMS: atom_id res chain seq x y z
N MET A 1 -28.57 -9.04 26.99
CA MET A 1 -28.07 -7.66 27.25
C MET A 1 -29.11 -6.71 26.69
N ASN A 2 -29.20 -5.48 27.19
CA ASN A 2 -30.27 -4.56 26.82
C ASN A 2 -29.73 -3.62 25.73
N ASP A 3 -30.39 -3.51 24.57
CA ASP A 3 -29.90 -2.75 23.40
C ASP A 3 -29.64 -1.27 23.73
N THR A 4 -30.32 -0.77 24.76
CA THR A 4 -30.11 0.57 25.33
C THR A 4 -28.74 0.74 25.99
N ASP A 5 -28.23 -0.27 26.69
CA ASP A 5 -26.90 -0.25 27.31
C ASP A 5 -25.83 -0.23 26.20
N GLU A 6 -25.98 -1.06 25.16
CA GLU A 6 -25.05 -1.11 24.03
C GLU A 6 -24.97 0.22 23.28
N LEU A 7 -26.11 0.88 23.03
CA LEU A 7 -26.14 2.22 22.44
C LEU A 7 -25.43 3.28 23.30
N THR A 8 -25.46 3.20 24.64
CA THR A 8 -24.70 4.12 25.49
C THR A 8 -23.19 3.86 25.43
N VAL A 9 -22.76 2.60 25.37
CA VAL A 9 -21.35 2.23 25.18
C VAL A 9 -20.82 2.72 23.82
N LEU A 10 -21.60 2.53 22.75
CA LEU A 10 -21.23 3.01 21.41
C LEU A 10 -21.13 4.54 21.33
N ARG A 11 -22.03 5.28 21.99
CA ARG A 11 -21.94 6.76 22.09
C ARG A 11 -20.70 7.21 22.84
N ASN A 12 -20.41 6.62 24.00
CA ASN A 12 -19.20 6.93 24.76
C ASN A 12 -17.92 6.65 23.95
N ASN A 13 -17.90 5.57 23.16
CA ASN A 13 -16.78 5.26 22.27
C ASN A 13 -16.62 6.29 21.13
N ALA A 14 -17.73 6.77 20.55
CA ALA A 14 -17.70 7.84 19.54
C ALA A 14 -17.19 9.17 20.12
N ASP A 15 -17.62 9.55 21.32
CA ASP A 15 -17.16 10.76 22.01
C ASP A 15 -15.67 10.69 22.36
N ASN A 16 -15.18 9.52 22.81
CA ASN A 16 -13.77 9.28 23.07
C ASN A 16 -12.93 9.39 21.78
N LEU A 17 -13.41 8.84 20.66
CA LEU A 17 -12.75 8.97 19.37
C LEU A 17 -12.68 10.44 18.90
N GLY A 18 -13.76 11.21 19.09
CA GLY A 18 -13.80 12.65 18.80
C GLY A 18 -12.77 13.44 19.60
N ARG A 19 -12.59 13.13 20.89
CA ARG A 19 -11.55 13.75 21.73
C ARG A 19 -10.13 13.42 21.26
N CYS A 20 -9.88 12.16 20.90
CA CYS A 20 -8.59 11.73 20.34
C CYS A 20 -8.28 12.45 19.03
N LEU A 21 -9.27 12.64 18.15
CA LEU A 21 -9.12 13.38 16.90
C LEU A 21 -8.79 14.85 17.15
N HIS A 22 -9.48 15.51 18.08
CA HIS A 22 -9.18 16.91 18.45
C HIS A 22 -7.76 17.07 19.00
N ALA A 23 -7.33 16.19 19.91
CA ALA A 23 -5.96 16.22 20.45
C ALA A 23 -4.88 15.96 19.37
N LEU A 24 -5.19 15.15 18.36
CA LEU A 24 -4.29 14.93 17.21
C LEU A 24 -4.19 16.19 16.34
N LEU A 25 -5.32 16.84 16.03
CA LEU A 25 -5.36 18.07 15.22
C LEU A 25 -4.62 19.22 15.92
N GLU A 26 -4.86 19.43 17.21
CA GLU A 26 -4.13 20.41 18.03
C GLU A 26 -2.61 20.13 18.03
N ARG A 27 -2.20 18.85 18.03
CA ARG A 27 -0.78 18.49 17.96
C ARG A 27 -0.17 18.72 16.57
N ILE A 28 -0.93 18.52 15.50
CA ILE A 28 -0.50 18.84 14.13
C ILE A 28 -0.30 20.36 14.01
N GLU A 29 -1.29 21.16 14.43
CA GLU A 29 -1.20 22.62 14.43
C GLU A 29 0.00 23.13 15.23
N ASN A 30 0.27 22.56 16.41
CA ASN A 30 1.46 22.90 17.21
C ASN A 30 2.80 22.51 16.54
N LEU A 31 2.82 21.50 15.67
CA LEU A 31 4.02 21.11 14.92
C LEU A 31 4.22 21.97 13.67
N GLU A 32 3.14 22.39 13.01
CA GLU A 32 3.16 23.30 11.87
C GLU A 32 3.52 24.74 12.28
N ASN A 33 2.99 25.20 13.41
CA ASN A 33 3.26 26.53 13.95
C ASN A 33 4.63 26.65 14.67
N LYS A 34 5.39 25.57 14.83
CA LYS A 34 6.71 25.62 15.49
C LYS A 34 7.77 26.11 14.51
N PRO A 35 8.34 27.32 14.66
CA PRO A 35 9.38 27.80 13.77
C PRO A 35 10.62 26.90 13.86
N ARG A 36 11.17 26.53 12.70
CA ARG A 36 12.43 25.77 12.61
C ARG A 36 13.57 26.61 13.17
N SER A 37 13.89 26.40 14.44
CA SER A 37 15.07 26.99 15.07
C SER A 37 16.32 26.51 14.34
N ARG A 38 16.98 27.44 13.65
CA ARG A 38 18.25 27.20 12.96
C ARG A 38 19.37 27.20 14.00
N THR A 39 20.02 26.06 14.22
CA THR A 39 21.41 26.03 14.69
C THR A 39 22.33 26.26 13.50
N SER A 40 23.27 27.18 13.66
CA SER A 40 24.27 27.57 12.66
C SER A 40 25.45 26.60 12.61
N ASP A 41 26.11 26.56 11.45
CA ASP A 41 27.53 26.93 11.22
C ASP A 41 27.84 26.54 9.75
N GLU A 42 27.99 27.49 8.82
CA GLU A 42 29.29 28.00 8.31
C GLU A 42 30.27 26.86 7.94
N THR A 43 30.74 26.65 6.70
CA THR A 43 31.09 27.56 5.59
C THR A 43 30.99 26.75 4.26
N THR A 44 30.64 27.26 3.07
CA THR A 44 31.52 27.98 2.11
C THR A 44 30.73 28.34 0.83
N THR A 45 31.03 29.48 0.18
CA THR A 45 30.59 29.86 -1.19
C THR A 45 31.57 29.32 -2.24
N ILE A 46 31.43 29.40 -3.58
CA ILE A 46 30.60 30.13 -4.57
C ILE A 46 30.24 29.04 -5.65
N SER A 47 29.20 29.04 -6.50
CA SER A 47 28.79 30.02 -7.52
C SER A 47 27.43 29.70 -8.15
N ASP A 48 26.72 30.73 -8.63
CA ASP A 48 25.46 30.61 -9.39
C ASP A 48 25.66 30.05 -10.82
N GLU A 49 24.72 29.22 -11.28
CA GLU A 49 23.98 29.44 -12.54
C GLU A 49 22.71 28.56 -12.64
N GLU A 50 21.79 28.95 -13.54
CA GLU A 50 20.53 28.27 -13.91
C GLU A 50 19.47 27.98 -12.82
N ARG A 51 18.74 29.03 -12.42
CA ARG A 51 17.45 28.93 -11.72
C ARG A 51 16.28 29.33 -12.63
N SER A 52 15.64 28.35 -13.27
CA SER A 52 14.32 28.55 -13.92
C SER A 52 13.27 27.65 -13.29
N ARG A 53 12.69 28.12 -12.17
CA ARG A 53 11.42 27.62 -11.64
C ARG A 53 10.47 28.79 -11.58
N LYS A 54 9.42 28.75 -12.42
CA LYS A 54 8.36 29.75 -12.44
C LYS A 54 7.69 29.81 -11.06
N SER A 55 7.90 30.90 -10.34
CA SER A 55 7.09 31.27 -9.20
C SER A 55 5.91 32.08 -9.74
N GLU A 56 4.71 31.52 -9.64
CA GLU A 56 3.49 32.17 -10.12
C GLU A 56 3.09 33.29 -9.14
N GLN A 57 3.08 34.52 -9.65
CA GLN A 57 2.82 35.73 -8.88
C GLN A 57 1.31 35.91 -8.71
N VAL A 58 0.85 36.07 -7.47
CA VAL A 58 -0.57 36.25 -7.15
C VAL A 58 -0.89 37.74 -7.05
N ASP A 59 -1.57 38.28 -8.07
CA ASP A 59 -2.11 39.64 -8.02
C ASP A 59 -3.44 39.66 -7.25
N ILE A 60 -3.52 40.50 -6.22
CA ILE A 60 -4.70 40.66 -5.37
C ILE A 60 -5.51 41.88 -5.85
N TYR A 61 -6.69 41.65 -6.42
CA TYR A 61 -7.59 42.73 -6.82
C TYR A 61 -8.66 42.98 -5.75
N ASN A 62 -8.55 44.10 -5.03
CA ASN A 62 -9.58 44.55 -4.10
C ASN A 62 -10.60 45.43 -4.82
N SER A 63 -11.86 44.96 -4.92
CA SER A 63 -12.99 45.83 -5.30
C SER A 63 -13.98 45.96 -4.13
N MET A 64 -14.28 47.20 -3.76
CA MET A 64 -15.33 47.51 -2.80
C MET A 64 -16.62 47.83 -3.55
N SER A 65 -17.70 47.11 -3.24
CA SER A 65 -19.06 47.50 -3.62
C SER A 65 -19.89 47.70 -2.36
N THR A 66 -20.52 48.86 -2.24
CA THR A 66 -21.34 49.23 -1.08
C THR A 66 -22.82 49.08 -1.41
N GLU A 67 -23.50 48.14 -0.77
CA GLU A 67 -24.96 48.04 -0.82
C GLU A 67 -25.55 48.32 0.57
N SER A 68 -26.35 49.39 0.65
CA SER A 68 -26.87 49.93 1.90
C SER A 68 -28.26 49.36 2.21
N THR A 69 -28.38 48.46 3.18
CA THR A 69 -29.58 48.38 4.07
C THR A 69 -29.48 47.40 5.24
N ILE A 70 -28.52 46.47 5.31
CA ILE A 70 -28.43 45.48 6.40
C ILE A 70 -27.02 45.45 7.01
N GLY A 71 -26.91 45.90 8.26
CA GLY A 71 -25.63 46.07 8.97
C GLY A 71 -25.01 44.77 9.49
N LEU A 72 -24.59 43.87 8.61
CA LEU A 72 -23.71 42.75 8.94
C LEU A 72 -22.47 42.74 8.03
N GLN A 73 -21.29 42.95 8.62
CA GLN A 73 -20.01 42.69 7.94
C GLN A 73 -19.79 41.18 7.79
N LYS A 74 -19.97 40.64 6.59
CA LYS A 74 -19.70 39.24 6.28
C LYS A 74 -18.37 39.08 5.55
N HIS A 75 -17.28 38.99 6.32
CA HIS A 75 -15.95 38.67 5.78
C HIS A 75 -15.95 37.27 5.15
N THR A 76 -15.88 37.19 3.82
CA THR A 76 -15.86 35.92 3.07
C THR A 76 -14.63 35.89 2.18
N THR A 77 -13.55 35.29 2.66
CA THR A 77 -12.35 35.04 1.84
C THR A 77 -12.60 33.82 0.96
N VAL A 78 -12.70 34.03 -0.35
CA VAL A 78 -12.82 32.94 -1.33
C VAL A 78 -11.47 32.74 -2.01
N PRO A 79 -10.67 31.73 -1.62
CA PRO A 79 -9.50 31.33 -2.41
C PRO A 79 -9.98 30.55 -3.64
N GLU A 80 -10.05 31.22 -4.78
CA GLU A 80 -10.43 30.61 -6.06
C GLU A 80 -9.31 29.67 -6.57
N ARG A 81 -9.36 28.40 -6.11
CA ARG A 81 -8.54 27.34 -6.72
C ARG A 81 -9.17 26.95 -8.05
N LEU A 82 -8.53 27.35 -9.14
CA LEU A 82 -8.82 26.93 -10.51
C LEU A 82 -8.50 25.44 -10.71
N PHE A 83 -9.33 24.56 -10.15
CA PHE A 83 -9.30 23.13 -10.43
C PHE A 83 -9.77 22.90 -11.87
N SER A 84 -8.83 22.64 -12.78
CA SER A 84 -9.14 22.17 -14.13
C SER A 84 -9.65 20.73 -14.08
N THR A 85 -10.92 20.56 -13.72
CA THR A 85 -11.59 19.25 -13.78
C THR A 85 -11.93 18.93 -15.24
N LYS A 86 -11.06 18.16 -15.91
CA LYS A 86 -11.45 17.47 -17.14
C LYS A 86 -12.57 16.47 -16.79
N ALA A 87 -13.79 16.77 -17.23
CA ALA A 87 -14.92 15.87 -17.07
C ALA A 87 -14.75 14.67 -18.01
N TYR A 88 -14.41 13.51 -17.45
CA TYR A 88 -14.42 12.25 -18.17
C TYR A 88 -15.82 11.65 -18.10
N HIS A 89 -16.57 11.72 -19.20
CA HIS A 89 -17.82 10.99 -19.33
C HIS A 89 -17.52 9.50 -19.49
N THR A 90 -17.66 8.72 -18.41
CA THR A 90 -17.67 7.26 -18.48
C THR A 90 -18.92 6.80 -19.23
N LEU A 91 -18.73 6.30 -20.45
CA LEU A 91 -19.77 5.56 -21.17
C LEU A 91 -20.06 4.25 -20.40
N PRO A 92 -21.33 3.85 -20.25
CA PRO A 92 -21.65 2.52 -19.73
C PRO A 92 -21.17 1.48 -20.75
N LEU A 93 -20.15 0.70 -20.39
CA LEU A 93 -19.71 -0.44 -21.19
C LEU A 93 -20.73 -1.57 -21.08
N ASP A 94 -21.02 -2.18 -22.23
CA ASP A 94 -22.00 -3.25 -22.38
C ASP A 94 -21.61 -4.49 -21.54
N LEU A 95 -22.61 -5.16 -20.98
CA LEU A 95 -22.48 -6.06 -19.82
C LEU A 95 -22.02 -7.47 -20.20
N THR A 96 -21.17 -7.58 -21.21
CA THR A 96 -20.76 -8.85 -21.84
C THR A 96 -19.24 -8.93 -22.05
N LEU A 97 -18.46 -9.07 -20.96
CA LEU A 97 -17.25 -9.92 -20.85
C LEU A 97 -16.56 -9.77 -19.48
N SER A 98 -16.01 -10.88 -18.96
CA SER A 98 -15.26 -11.04 -17.70
C SER A 98 -15.89 -10.44 -16.42
N ILE A 99 -16.45 -11.31 -15.59
CA ILE A 99 -16.86 -11.02 -14.22
C ILE A 99 -15.63 -10.59 -13.40
N SER A 100 -15.57 -9.32 -13.01
CA SER A 100 -14.59 -8.83 -12.03
C SER A 100 -14.85 -9.50 -10.68
N THR A 101 -13.84 -10.19 -10.14
CA THR A 101 -14.03 -10.99 -8.92
C THR A 101 -14.14 -10.09 -7.70
N ILE A 102 -15.35 -9.96 -7.17
CA ILE A 102 -15.64 -9.15 -5.98
C ILE A 102 -15.15 -9.91 -4.74
N SER A 103 -14.12 -9.39 -4.05
CA SER A 103 -13.86 -9.74 -2.64
C SER A 103 -14.47 -8.68 -1.73
N ASN A 104 -15.26 -9.09 -0.74
CA ASN A 104 -15.82 -8.22 0.31
C ASN A 104 -16.48 -6.92 -0.23
N GLY A 105 -17.22 -7.02 -1.34
CA GLY A 105 -18.00 -5.90 -1.89
C GLY A 105 -17.20 -4.81 -2.63
N ARG A 106 -15.88 -4.95 -2.78
CA ARG A 106 -15.05 -3.96 -3.50
C ARG A 106 -14.63 -4.50 -4.86
N ILE A 107 -14.76 -3.66 -5.90
CA ILE A 107 -14.15 -3.93 -7.21
C ILE A 107 -12.64 -3.84 -7.02
N LEU A 108 -11.97 -4.97 -7.14
CA LEU A 108 -10.52 -5.08 -7.14
C LEU A 108 -9.98 -4.51 -8.47
N SER A 109 -8.88 -3.75 -8.43
CA SER A 109 -8.17 -3.40 -9.67
C SER A 109 -7.62 -4.67 -10.32
N PRO A 110 -7.30 -4.69 -11.64
CA PRO A 110 -6.88 -5.91 -12.32
C PRO A 110 -5.71 -6.65 -11.66
N GLY A 111 -4.78 -5.91 -11.04
CA GLY A 111 -3.66 -6.44 -10.25
C GLY A 111 -4.04 -7.13 -8.93
N TYR A 112 -5.33 -7.22 -8.60
CA TYR A 112 -5.89 -7.95 -7.46
C TYR A 112 -6.91 -9.02 -7.87
N GLN A 113 -7.05 -9.33 -9.16
CA GLN A 113 -8.00 -10.34 -9.62
C GLN A 113 -7.66 -11.74 -9.06
N ALA A 114 -8.67 -12.48 -8.64
CA ALA A 114 -8.51 -13.86 -8.17
C ALA A 114 -8.07 -14.78 -9.32
N ARG A 115 -7.05 -15.61 -9.07
CA ARG A 115 -6.55 -16.59 -10.05
C ARG A 115 -6.61 -18.01 -9.50
N ALA A 116 -6.99 -18.95 -10.36
CA ALA A 116 -6.97 -20.38 -10.05
C ALA A 116 -5.60 -20.96 -10.45
N VAL A 117 -4.93 -21.64 -9.52
CA VAL A 117 -3.65 -22.30 -9.76
C VAL A 117 -3.79 -23.79 -9.45
N HIS A 118 -3.30 -24.64 -10.34
CA HIS A 118 -3.32 -26.09 -10.18
C HIS A 118 -1.92 -26.61 -9.85
N ILE A 119 -1.75 -27.20 -8.67
CA ILE A 119 -0.46 -27.72 -8.19
C ILE A 119 -0.62 -29.14 -7.67
N ASP A 120 0.49 -29.86 -7.52
CA ASP A 120 0.52 -31.06 -6.68
C ASP A 120 0.81 -30.70 -5.21
N ALA A 121 0.33 -31.53 -4.28
CA ALA A 121 0.64 -31.42 -2.84
C ALA A 121 2.15 -31.29 -2.54
N LYS A 122 3.00 -31.91 -3.36
CA LYS A 122 4.47 -31.79 -3.23
C LYS A 122 4.98 -30.37 -3.46
N GLN A 123 4.33 -29.60 -4.34
CA GLN A 123 4.65 -28.19 -4.61
C GLN A 123 4.03 -27.27 -3.57
N LEU A 124 2.87 -27.63 -3.00
CA LEU A 124 2.30 -26.92 -1.85
C LEU A 124 3.25 -27.00 -0.65
N ASN A 125 3.92 -28.14 -0.43
CA ASN A 125 4.96 -28.28 0.59
C ASN A 125 6.27 -27.51 0.27
N GLN A 126 6.34 -26.77 -0.85
CA GLN A 126 7.45 -25.86 -1.19
C GLN A 126 7.11 -24.38 -0.91
N ILE A 127 5.95 -24.09 -0.35
CA ILE A 127 5.58 -22.74 0.10
C ILE A 127 5.34 -22.74 1.62
N GLU A 128 5.58 -21.59 2.24
CA GLU A 128 5.22 -21.34 3.64
C GLU A 128 4.19 -20.22 3.68
N VAL A 129 3.22 -20.38 4.57
CA VAL A 129 2.11 -19.46 4.76
C VAL A 129 2.05 -19.00 6.20
N GLU A 130 1.46 -17.83 6.42
CA GLU A 130 1.19 -17.29 7.75
C GLU A 130 -0.26 -16.78 7.79
N THR A 131 -0.94 -16.94 8.93
CA THR A 131 -2.29 -16.39 9.12
C THR A 131 -2.19 -14.94 9.58
N ILE A 132 -2.35 -13.99 8.66
CA ILE A 132 -2.24 -12.54 8.89
C ILE A 132 -3.61 -11.91 8.62
N SER A 133 -4.12 -11.10 9.55
CA SER A 133 -5.46 -10.47 9.42
C SER A 133 -6.60 -11.47 9.10
N SER A 134 -6.52 -12.69 9.65
CA SER A 134 -7.41 -13.82 9.36
C SER A 134 -7.42 -14.31 7.90
N GLN A 135 -6.33 -14.04 7.17
CA GLN A 135 -6.09 -14.47 5.79
C GLN A 135 -4.82 -15.33 5.74
N LEU A 136 -4.82 -16.36 4.90
CA LEU A 136 -3.68 -17.27 4.77
C LEU A 136 -2.73 -16.75 3.68
N VAL A 137 -1.68 -16.03 4.09
CA VAL A 137 -0.76 -15.32 3.19
C VAL A 137 0.49 -16.16 2.95
N VAL A 138 0.87 -16.35 1.69
CA VAL A 138 2.13 -16.97 1.29
C VAL A 138 3.27 -16.03 1.66
N VAL A 139 4.06 -16.37 2.68
CA VAL A 139 5.20 -15.56 3.14
C VAL A 139 6.52 -16.02 2.54
N ARG A 140 6.63 -17.30 2.13
CA ARG A 140 7.82 -17.82 1.45
C ARG A 140 7.46 -18.79 0.33
N VAL A 141 8.22 -18.72 -0.77
CA VAL A 141 8.14 -19.64 -1.91
C VAL A 141 9.54 -20.16 -2.22
N ASN A 142 9.73 -21.47 -2.19
CA ASN A 142 11.01 -22.10 -2.51
C ASN A 142 11.18 -22.26 -4.04
N ALA A 143 12.42 -22.32 -4.53
CA ALA A 143 12.74 -22.39 -5.95
C ALA A 143 12.18 -23.63 -6.68
N SER A 144 11.85 -24.69 -5.92
CA SER A 144 11.23 -25.92 -6.41
C SER A 144 9.69 -25.88 -6.43
N ALA A 145 9.06 -24.76 -6.06
CA ALA A 145 7.62 -24.54 -6.17
C ALA A 145 7.18 -24.32 -7.64
N THR A 146 5.87 -24.11 -7.86
CA THR A 146 5.40 -23.59 -9.16
C THR A 146 5.71 -22.08 -9.28
N HIS A 147 5.82 -21.60 -10.52
CA HIS A 147 6.05 -20.19 -10.85
C HIS A 147 4.76 -19.36 -10.77
N ASP A 148 3.60 -20.00 -10.60
CA ASP A 148 2.29 -19.34 -10.54
C ASP A 148 1.94 -18.80 -9.13
N ILE A 149 2.72 -19.18 -8.11
CA ILE A 149 2.55 -18.80 -6.70
C ILE A 149 3.72 -17.91 -6.31
N HIS A 150 3.41 -16.81 -5.63
CA HIS A 150 4.40 -15.83 -5.24
C HIS A 150 4.27 -15.44 -3.76
N PRO A 151 5.35 -14.97 -3.12
CA PRO A 151 5.29 -14.39 -1.78
C PRO A 151 4.39 -13.14 -1.81
N GLY A 152 3.37 -13.07 -0.96
CA GLY A 152 2.34 -12.03 -1.01
C GLY A 152 1.01 -12.48 -1.60
N ASP A 153 0.83 -13.72 -2.03
CA ASP A 153 -0.49 -14.25 -2.37
C ASP A 153 -1.31 -14.60 -1.12
N THR A 154 -2.57 -14.17 -1.03
CA THR A 154 -3.56 -14.74 -0.11
C THR A 154 -4.19 -15.99 -0.73
N ILE A 155 -4.11 -17.13 -0.06
CA ILE A 155 -4.90 -18.32 -0.37
C ILE A 155 -6.31 -18.11 0.18
N THR A 156 -7.29 -17.94 -0.71
CA THR A 156 -8.70 -17.74 -0.33
C THR A 156 -9.50 -19.04 -0.32
N HIS A 157 -9.21 -19.94 -1.27
CA HIS A 157 -9.90 -21.23 -1.39
C HIS A 157 -8.94 -22.35 -1.77
N VAL A 158 -9.29 -23.56 -1.35
CA VAL A 158 -8.63 -24.82 -1.68
C VAL A 158 -9.69 -25.80 -2.17
N ASN A 159 -9.53 -26.31 -3.40
CA ASN A 159 -10.48 -27.22 -4.04
C ASN A 159 -11.94 -26.71 -3.98
N GLY A 160 -12.12 -25.40 -4.15
CA GLY A 160 -13.42 -24.71 -4.10
C GLY A 160 -13.98 -24.45 -2.70
N LYS A 161 -13.30 -24.86 -1.62
CA LYS A 161 -13.70 -24.55 -0.24
C LYS A 161 -12.93 -23.35 0.29
N PRO A 162 -13.57 -22.38 0.96
CA PRO A 162 -12.86 -21.24 1.57
C PRO A 162 -11.94 -21.72 2.69
N VAL A 163 -10.78 -21.07 2.83
CA VAL A 163 -9.80 -21.36 3.88
C VAL A 163 -9.39 -20.09 4.63
N VAL A 164 -9.12 -20.24 5.93
CA VAL A 164 -8.69 -19.17 6.84
C VAL A 164 -7.50 -19.57 7.73
N ASN A 165 -7.28 -20.89 7.91
CA ASN A 165 -6.24 -21.45 8.78
C ASN A 165 -5.31 -22.37 7.99
N GLU A 166 -4.05 -22.45 8.40
CA GLU A 166 -3.02 -23.32 7.81
C GLU A 166 -3.39 -24.82 7.84
N GLU A 167 -4.12 -25.27 8.88
CA GLU A 167 -4.60 -26.66 8.99
C GLU A 167 -5.36 -27.12 7.74
N ALA A 168 -6.07 -26.22 7.06
CA ALA A 168 -6.86 -26.52 5.87
C ALA A 168 -6.01 -26.76 4.60
N ILE A 169 -4.73 -26.36 4.60
CA ILE A 169 -3.75 -26.71 3.57
C ILE A 169 -2.84 -27.87 3.98
N SER A 170 -2.77 -28.18 5.29
CA SER A 170 -1.99 -29.29 5.82
C SER A 170 -2.51 -30.65 5.32
N ASN A 171 -1.60 -31.61 5.11
CA ASN A 171 -1.92 -33.01 4.79
C ASN A 171 -2.76 -33.26 3.51
N LEU A 172 -2.87 -32.26 2.61
CA LEU A 172 -3.48 -32.46 1.30
C LEU A 172 -2.65 -33.42 0.45
N THR A 173 -3.30 -34.18 -0.43
CA THR A 173 -2.66 -35.17 -1.29
C THR A 173 -3.19 -35.11 -2.73
N GLY A 174 -2.37 -35.54 -3.68
CA GLY A 174 -2.69 -35.46 -5.11
C GLY A 174 -2.68 -34.03 -5.65
N ARG A 175 -3.55 -33.79 -6.64
CA ARG A 175 -3.68 -32.50 -7.33
C ARG A 175 -4.64 -31.58 -6.57
N ILE A 176 -4.20 -30.34 -6.37
CA ILE A 176 -4.87 -29.30 -5.59
C ILE A 176 -5.16 -28.11 -6.52
N THR A 177 -6.31 -27.48 -6.35
CA THR A 177 -6.64 -26.19 -6.99
C THR A 177 -6.72 -25.12 -5.92
N LEU A 178 -5.81 -24.15 -5.96
CA LEU A 178 -5.82 -22.97 -5.10
C LEU A 178 -6.54 -21.82 -5.80
N THR A 179 -7.26 -21.01 -5.05
CA THR A 179 -7.73 -19.69 -5.51
C THR A 179 -6.96 -18.62 -4.76
N LEU A 180 -6.05 -17.95 -5.48
CA LEU A 180 -5.14 -16.95 -4.95
C LEU A 180 -5.62 -15.56 -5.27
N VAL A 181 -5.46 -14.64 -4.32
CA VAL A 181 -5.68 -13.21 -4.50
C VAL A 181 -4.43 -12.48 -3.98
N PRO A 182 -3.81 -11.59 -4.76
CA PRO A 182 -2.86 -10.58 -4.28
C PRO A 182 -3.20 -10.02 -2.89
N SER A 183 -2.32 -10.21 -1.90
CA SER A 183 -2.51 -9.63 -0.58
C SER A 183 -2.41 -8.11 -0.69
N ALA A 184 -3.40 -7.40 -0.17
CA ALA A 184 -3.24 -5.97 0.02
C ALA A 184 -2.12 -5.71 1.03
N ILE A 185 -1.41 -4.59 0.86
CA ILE A 185 -0.25 -4.18 1.67
C ILE A 185 -0.52 -4.29 3.20
N HIS A 186 -1.76 -4.00 3.62
CA HIS A 186 -2.22 -4.04 5.02
C HIS A 186 -2.60 -5.43 5.57
N ASN A 187 -2.63 -6.46 4.72
CA ASN A 187 -2.91 -7.85 5.10
C ASN A 187 -1.67 -8.76 4.99
N ALA A 188 -0.51 -8.22 4.65
CA ALA A 188 0.77 -8.91 4.64
C ALA A 188 1.71 -8.33 5.73
N PRO A 189 2.88 -8.93 6.03
CA PRO A 189 3.74 -8.45 7.12
C PRO A 189 4.11 -6.98 6.96
N SER A 190 3.87 -6.16 7.99
CA SER A 190 4.07 -4.70 7.95
C SER A 190 5.53 -4.27 8.13
N VAL A 191 6.46 -5.01 7.55
CA VAL A 191 7.90 -4.73 7.56
C VAL A 191 8.28 -4.15 6.20
N PHE A 192 8.80 -2.92 6.18
CA PHE A 192 9.21 -2.24 4.96
C PHE A 192 10.66 -1.77 5.09
N TYR A 193 11.46 -2.00 4.06
CA TYR A 193 12.81 -1.44 3.97
C TYR A 193 12.94 -0.52 2.77
N ARG A 194 13.83 0.46 2.91
CA ARG A 194 14.31 1.26 1.79
C ARG A 194 15.60 0.67 1.25
N VAL A 195 15.67 0.50 -0.06
CA VAL A 195 16.83 -0.04 -0.76
C VAL A 195 17.96 1.00 -0.74
N ASN A 196 19.12 0.67 -0.18
CA ASN A 196 20.22 1.63 -0.02
C ASN A 196 21.25 1.60 -1.16
N ALA A 197 21.22 0.56 -2.00
CA ALA A 197 22.08 0.38 -3.17
C ALA A 197 21.34 -0.35 -4.30
N ASP A 198 21.71 -0.06 -5.55
CA ASP A 198 21.21 -0.78 -6.72
C ASP A 198 21.59 -2.27 -6.65
N TYR A 199 20.66 -3.13 -7.04
CA TYR A 199 20.87 -4.58 -7.20
C TYR A 199 20.37 -5.03 -8.57
N CYS A 200 21.14 -5.88 -9.23
CA CYS A 200 20.75 -6.53 -10.47
C CYS A 200 21.06 -8.03 -10.36
N SER A 201 20.02 -8.84 -10.47
CA SER A 201 20.05 -10.30 -10.32
C SER A 201 20.83 -11.01 -11.42
N ASP A 202 20.82 -10.48 -12.65
CA ASP A 202 21.63 -10.97 -13.76
C ASP A 202 23.16 -10.76 -13.55
N LEU A 203 23.56 -10.01 -12.52
CA LEU A 203 24.96 -9.83 -12.10
C LEU A 203 25.36 -10.63 -10.84
N ASP A 204 24.45 -11.45 -10.28
CA ASP A 204 24.69 -12.20 -9.05
C ASP A 204 24.68 -13.73 -9.28
N ASP A 205 25.87 -14.30 -9.46
CA ASP A 205 26.08 -15.75 -9.60
C ASP A 205 25.59 -16.59 -8.41
N SER A 206 25.29 -15.96 -7.26
CA SER A 206 24.81 -16.66 -6.06
C SER A 206 23.29 -16.63 -5.89
N GLN A 207 22.54 -16.06 -6.85
CA GLN A 207 21.07 -16.02 -6.83
C GLN A 207 20.45 -17.43 -6.72
N ILE A 208 19.32 -17.53 -5.99
CA ILE A 208 18.64 -18.82 -5.78
C ILE A 208 18.04 -19.33 -7.10
N CYS A 209 17.22 -18.51 -7.76
CA CYS A 209 16.68 -18.78 -9.08
C CYS A 209 16.20 -17.47 -9.74
N ARG A 210 16.32 -17.41 -11.07
CA ARG A 210 16.04 -16.18 -11.82
C ARG A 210 14.58 -15.73 -11.75
N TRP A 211 13.64 -16.66 -11.64
CA TRP A 211 12.20 -16.35 -11.63
C TRP A 211 11.73 -15.72 -10.30
N LEU A 212 12.38 -16.05 -9.18
CA LEU A 212 12.15 -15.38 -7.90
C LEU A 212 13.00 -14.12 -7.74
N SER A 213 13.93 -13.80 -8.63
CA SER A 213 14.84 -12.66 -8.43
C SER A 213 14.21 -11.31 -8.84
N ILE A 214 14.56 -10.23 -8.14
CA ILE A 214 14.21 -8.85 -8.49
C ILE A 214 15.44 -7.99 -8.68
N ASP A 215 15.34 -7.04 -9.60
CA ASP A 215 16.26 -5.92 -9.73
C ASP A 215 15.64 -4.70 -9.04
N VAL A 216 16.41 -4.03 -8.17
CA VAL A 216 15.94 -2.85 -7.42
C VAL A 216 16.95 -1.70 -7.52
N LYS A 217 16.46 -0.49 -7.33
CA LYS A 217 17.23 0.75 -7.38
C LYS A 217 17.33 1.41 -6.00
N LYS A 218 18.44 2.11 -5.79
CA LYS A 218 18.63 2.90 -4.58
C LYS A 218 17.49 3.90 -4.40
N GLY A 219 16.82 3.82 -3.26
CA GLY A 219 15.71 4.69 -2.88
C GLY A 219 14.34 4.01 -2.96
N ASP A 220 14.23 2.87 -3.63
CA ASP A 220 13.03 2.04 -3.71
C ASP A 220 12.57 1.57 -2.33
N VAL A 221 11.28 1.25 -2.19
CA VAL A 221 10.70 0.70 -0.96
C VAL A 221 10.10 -0.66 -1.27
N VAL A 222 10.44 -1.67 -0.46
CA VAL A 222 9.89 -3.01 -0.57
C VAL A 222 9.26 -3.44 0.76
N GLN A 223 8.25 -4.31 0.67
CA GLN A 223 7.65 -4.97 1.83
C GLN A 223 8.29 -6.35 2.00
N VAL A 224 8.79 -6.68 3.19
CA VAL A 224 9.43 -7.97 3.47
C VAL A 224 8.38 -9.00 3.90
N MET A 225 8.29 -10.11 3.17
CA MET A 225 7.44 -11.25 3.48
C MET A 225 8.13 -12.26 4.40
N SER A 226 9.37 -12.62 4.07
CA SER A 226 10.19 -13.54 4.87
C SER A 226 11.67 -13.29 4.60
N HIS A 227 12.54 -13.90 5.40
CA HIS A 227 13.98 -13.83 5.19
C HIS A 227 14.71 -15.05 5.73
N ASP A 228 15.86 -15.35 5.14
CA ASP A 228 16.87 -16.26 5.68
C ASP A 228 18.22 -15.52 5.89
N LYS A 229 19.31 -16.27 6.08
CA LYS A 229 20.65 -15.72 6.35
C LYS A 229 21.32 -15.04 5.14
N LYS A 230 20.74 -15.13 3.95
CA LYS A 230 21.29 -14.65 2.67
C LYS A 230 20.28 -13.90 1.83
N TRP A 231 18.99 -14.24 1.92
CA TRP A 231 17.94 -13.74 1.04
C TRP A 231 16.68 -13.32 1.81
N TYR A 232 16.15 -12.16 1.44
CA TYR A 232 14.81 -11.69 1.76
C TYR A 232 13.85 -12.10 0.63
N GLN A 233 12.61 -12.45 0.96
CA GLN A 233 11.50 -12.47 0.01
C GLN A 233 10.63 -11.25 0.25
N VAL A 234 10.31 -10.52 -0.82
CA VAL A 234 9.80 -9.16 -0.77
C VAL A 234 8.73 -8.92 -1.84
N ILE A 235 7.82 -7.99 -1.56
CA ILE A 235 6.90 -7.43 -2.55
C ILE A 235 7.41 -6.04 -2.92
N PHE A 236 7.53 -5.79 -4.21
CA PHE A 236 7.75 -4.48 -4.77
C PHE A 236 6.41 -3.86 -5.15
N THR A 237 6.06 -2.75 -4.49
CA THR A 237 4.80 -2.04 -4.73
C THR A 237 5.03 -0.85 -5.65
N TYR A 238 4.90 -1.04 -6.96
CA TYR A 238 4.61 0.08 -7.85
C TYR A 238 3.14 0.46 -7.72
N LEU A 239 2.81 1.73 -7.99
CA LEU A 239 1.48 2.31 -7.75
C LEU A 239 0.32 1.68 -8.57
N ASP A 240 0.60 0.79 -9.52
CA ASP A 240 -0.40 0.04 -10.31
C ASP A 240 -0.12 -1.47 -10.47
N THR A 241 1.02 -1.99 -9.96
CA THR A 241 1.37 -3.42 -10.06
C THR A 241 2.21 -3.87 -8.86
N ALA A 242 1.78 -4.97 -8.24
CA ALA A 242 2.56 -5.67 -7.21
C ALA A 242 3.43 -6.75 -7.87
N ASP A 243 4.75 -6.61 -7.72
CA ASP A 243 5.76 -7.54 -8.22
C ASP A 243 6.35 -8.33 -7.04
N TYR A 244 6.28 -9.67 -7.08
CA TYR A 244 6.50 -10.54 -5.92
C TYR A 244 7.76 -11.41 -6.05
N LYS A 245 8.85 -11.09 -5.35
CA LYS A 245 10.21 -11.56 -5.70
C LYS A 245 11.15 -11.66 -4.48
N SER A 246 12.46 -11.83 -4.68
CA SER A 246 13.48 -12.11 -3.66
C SER A 246 14.76 -11.31 -3.89
N LEU A 247 15.37 -10.83 -2.80
CA LEU A 247 16.50 -9.89 -2.77
C LEU A 247 17.57 -10.32 -1.76
N LYS A 248 18.82 -9.92 -1.95
CA LYS A 248 19.96 -10.33 -1.10
C LYS A 248 20.12 -9.52 0.19
N TYR A 249 20.70 -10.14 1.21
CA TYR A 249 20.95 -9.58 2.56
C TYR A 249 21.89 -8.35 2.62
N GLY A 250 22.54 -7.96 1.52
CA GLY A 250 23.63 -6.96 1.52
C GLY A 250 23.26 -5.51 1.22
N HIS A 251 21.98 -5.17 1.02
CA HIS A 251 21.56 -3.86 0.49
C HIS A 251 20.44 -3.15 1.29
N MET A 252 20.19 -3.60 2.51
CA MET A 252 19.17 -3.04 3.41
C MET A 252 19.78 -2.80 4.78
N ASP A 253 19.88 -1.54 5.16
CA ASP A 253 20.18 -1.11 6.53
C ASP A 253 18.88 -0.67 7.22
N ASN A 254 18.82 -0.83 8.54
CA ASN A 254 17.71 -0.38 9.40
C ASN A 254 17.67 1.15 9.56
#